data_AF-A0A938SJ47-F1
#
_entry.id   AF-A0A938SJ47-F1
#
_cell.length_a   1.000
_cell.length_b   1.000
_cell.length_c   1.000
_cell.angle_alpha   90.00
_cell.angle_beta   90.00
_cell.angle_gamma   90.00
#
_symmetry.space_group_name_H-M   'P 1'
#
loop_
_entity.id
_entity.type
_entity.pdbx_description
1 polymer ?
#
loop_
_entity_poly.entity_id
_entity_poly.type
_entity_poly.pdbx_seq_one_letter_code
_entity_poly.pdbx_strand_id
1 'polypeptide(L)'
;MATNETASGLHPRLREALWAIREKDILSTTLERLRLTREADALVQGLPQPLQLGEGLYHLLDRISVSVSPNDVLVGRIAEEVPDATGEAFFQETVKGWKGRGIPLWMPDSGHECFAWERVLKLGLPGLEDFASRERTRRAEAGESQATLDWLSGAVRLYQALR
;
A
#
# COMPACT_ATOMS: atom_id res chain seq x y z
N MET A 1 -0.97 -35.86 -27.27
CA MET A 1 -0.61 -35.94 -25.83
C MET A 1 0.88 -35.65 -25.72
N ALA A 2 1.25 -34.39 -25.53
CA ALA A 2 2.65 -34.02 -25.28
C ALA A 2 2.95 -34.31 -23.80
N THR A 3 3.97 -35.12 -23.56
CA THR A 3 4.43 -35.54 -22.24
C THR A 3 4.99 -34.34 -21.48
N ASN A 4 4.47 -34.14 -20.26
CA ASN A 4 4.74 -33.03 -19.36
C ASN A 4 6.07 -33.28 -18.60
N GLU A 5 7.19 -33.35 -19.33
CA GLU A 5 8.48 -33.84 -18.80
C GLU A 5 9.46 -32.76 -18.30
N THR A 6 9.08 -31.47 -18.24
CA THR A 6 10.04 -30.39 -17.89
C THR A 6 9.95 -29.84 -16.46
N ALA A 7 9.01 -30.28 -15.61
CA ALA A 7 8.88 -29.76 -14.25
C ALA A 7 9.74 -30.46 -13.18
N SER A 8 10.44 -31.54 -13.52
CA SER A 8 11.23 -32.35 -12.58
C SER A 8 12.54 -31.66 -12.11
N GLY A 9 13.04 -30.66 -12.86
CA GLY A 9 14.33 -30.00 -12.59
C GLY A 9 14.27 -28.57 -12.04
N LEU A 10 13.07 -28.00 -11.84
CA LEU A 10 12.97 -26.58 -11.47
C LEU A 10 13.23 -26.37 -9.96
N HIS A 11 14.13 -25.44 -9.64
CA HIS A 11 14.45 -25.03 -8.27
C HIS A 11 13.17 -24.64 -7.50
N PRO A 12 12.99 -25.04 -6.22
CA PRO A 12 11.76 -24.79 -5.45
C PRO A 12 11.29 -23.33 -5.48
N ARG A 13 12.23 -22.38 -5.34
CA ARG A 13 11.97 -20.93 -5.46
C ARG A 13 11.31 -20.51 -6.78
N LEU A 14 11.85 -21.01 -7.90
CA LEU A 14 11.31 -20.69 -9.22
C LEU A 14 9.95 -21.36 -9.44
N ARG A 15 9.77 -22.58 -8.91
CA ARG A 15 8.49 -23.30 -8.97
C ARG A 15 7.39 -22.53 -8.26
N GLU A 16 7.68 -22.03 -7.07
CA GLU A 16 6.72 -21.26 -6.28
C GLU A 16 6.40 -19.91 -6.94
N ALA A 17 7.41 -19.18 -7.43
CA ALA A 17 7.19 -17.92 -8.14
C ALA A 17 6.35 -18.12 -9.42
N LEU A 18 6.62 -19.16 -10.21
CA LEU A 18 5.84 -19.47 -11.39
C LEU A 18 4.41 -19.88 -11.05
N TRP A 19 4.20 -20.65 -9.98
CA TRP A 19 2.86 -21.00 -9.50
C TRP A 19 2.07 -19.74 -9.12
N ALA A 20 2.66 -18.82 -8.35
CA ALA A 20 2.01 -17.58 -7.93
C ALA A 20 1.59 -16.68 -9.11
N ILE A 21 2.31 -16.75 -10.23
CA ILE A 21 2.03 -15.95 -11.43
C ILE A 21 1.02 -16.66 -12.36
N ARG A 22 1.06 -17.99 -12.45
CA ARG A 22 0.33 -18.75 -13.49
C ARG A 22 -0.91 -19.47 -12.99
N GLU A 23 -0.87 -19.97 -11.77
CA GLU A 23 -1.85 -20.91 -11.23
C GLU A 23 -2.70 -20.31 -10.11
N LYS A 24 -2.34 -19.11 -9.64
CA LYS A 24 -3.09 -18.40 -8.62
C LYS A 24 -4.49 -18.07 -9.14
N ASP A 25 -5.49 -18.27 -8.28
CA ASP A 25 -6.88 -18.05 -8.63
C ASP A 25 -7.12 -16.59 -9.03
N ILE A 26 -7.77 -16.39 -10.18
CA ILE A 26 -8.09 -15.07 -10.73
C ILE A 26 -9.07 -14.28 -9.84
N LEU A 27 -9.79 -14.95 -8.95
CA LEU A 27 -10.69 -14.34 -7.98
C LEU A 27 -9.98 -13.90 -6.69
N SER A 28 -8.67 -14.18 -6.57
CA SER A 28 -7.89 -13.75 -5.40
C SER A 28 -7.89 -12.22 -5.28
N THR A 29 -8.13 -11.72 -4.06
CA THR A 29 -8.15 -10.29 -3.77
C THR A 29 -7.56 -9.98 -2.39
N THR A 30 -7.36 -8.69 -2.10
CA THR A 30 -6.70 -8.19 -0.89
C THR A 30 -7.74 -7.73 0.15
N LEU A 31 -8.59 -8.65 0.62
CA LEU A 31 -9.68 -8.31 1.55
C LEU A 31 -9.19 -7.72 2.88
N GLU A 32 -8.06 -8.18 3.42
CA GLU A 32 -7.46 -7.57 4.62
C GLU A 32 -7.13 -6.08 4.38
N ARG A 33 -6.45 -5.77 3.27
CA ARG A 33 -6.16 -4.38 2.87
C ARG A 33 -7.46 -3.58 2.78
N LEU A 34 -8.52 -4.14 2.21
CA LEU A 34 -9.81 -3.46 2.09
C LEU A 34 -10.45 -3.16 3.45
N ARG A 35 -10.44 -4.13 4.39
CA ARG A 35 -10.92 -3.97 5.77
C ARG A 35 -10.18 -2.83 6.48
N LEU A 36 -8.84 -2.89 6.48
CA LEU A 36 -8.01 -1.86 7.10
C LEU A 36 -8.15 -0.49 6.42
N THR A 37 -8.34 -0.45 5.10
CA THR A 37 -8.60 0.80 4.38
C THR A 37 -9.94 1.41 4.77
N ARG A 38 -10.99 0.59 4.97
CA ARG A 38 -12.31 1.06 5.44
C ARG A 38 -12.24 1.60 6.86
N GLU A 39 -11.47 0.97 7.75
CA GLU A 39 -11.19 1.50 9.09
C GLU A 39 -10.45 2.83 9.04
N ALA A 40 -9.36 2.90 8.25
CA ALA A 40 -8.58 4.12 8.05
C ALA A 40 -9.45 5.26 7.49
N ASP A 41 -10.29 4.96 6.49
CA ASP A 41 -11.20 5.92 5.87
C ASP A 41 -12.14 6.55 6.91
N ALA A 42 -12.71 5.75 7.82
CA ALA A 42 -13.56 6.25 8.90
C ALA A 42 -12.80 7.14 9.89
N LEU A 43 -11.53 6.85 10.15
CA LEU A 43 -10.71 7.59 11.12
C LEU A 43 -10.24 8.95 10.63
N VAL A 44 -10.00 9.08 9.31
CA VAL A 44 -9.40 10.28 8.74
C VAL A 44 -10.42 11.27 8.17
N GLN A 45 -11.72 10.96 8.26
CA GLN A 45 -12.76 11.82 7.70
C GLN A 45 -12.68 13.25 8.26
N GLY A 46 -12.80 14.23 7.37
CA GLY A 46 -12.78 15.65 7.72
C GLY A 46 -11.38 16.29 7.72
N LEU A 47 -10.30 15.51 7.63
CA LEU A 47 -8.96 16.08 7.46
C LEU A 47 -8.74 16.59 6.02
N PRO A 48 -7.84 17.55 5.79
CA PRO A 48 -7.29 17.83 4.47
C PRO A 48 -6.71 16.56 3.81
N GLN A 49 -6.88 16.42 2.50
CA GLN A 49 -6.51 15.19 1.77
C GLN A 49 -5.07 14.70 2.03
N PRO A 50 -4.02 15.56 2.11
CA PRO A 50 -2.67 15.07 2.38
C PRO A 50 -2.52 14.44 3.77
N LEU A 51 -3.26 14.97 4.76
CA LEU A 51 -3.30 14.42 6.11
C LEU A 51 -4.11 13.11 6.15
N GLN A 52 -5.22 13.03 5.38
CA GLN A 52 -5.95 11.77 5.22
C GLN A 52 -5.06 10.66 4.65
N LEU A 53 -4.26 10.99 3.63
CA LEU A 53 -3.32 10.04 3.04
C LEU A 53 -2.25 9.58 4.04
N GLY A 54 -1.62 10.52 4.76
CA GLY A 54 -0.59 10.23 5.74
C GLY A 54 -1.10 9.38 6.91
N GLU A 55 -2.16 9.82 7.60
CA GLU A 55 -2.72 9.10 8.74
C GLU A 55 -3.40 7.79 8.32
N GLY A 56 -4.08 7.78 7.17
CA GLY A 56 -4.78 6.61 6.67
C GLY A 56 -3.81 5.49 6.28
N LEU A 57 -2.71 5.82 5.62
CA LEU A 57 -1.66 4.86 5.31
C LEU A 57 -0.89 4.43 6.55
N TYR A 58 -0.67 5.30 7.54
CA TYR A 58 -0.11 4.90 8.83
C TYR A 58 -0.98 3.85 9.51
N HIS A 59 -2.29 4.10 9.64
CA HIS A 59 -3.23 3.15 10.24
C HIS A 59 -3.19 1.78 9.55
N LEU A 60 -3.13 1.79 8.21
CA LEU A 60 -3.13 0.60 7.40
C LEU A 60 -1.82 -0.19 7.49
N LEU A 61 -0.68 0.48 7.29
CA LEU A 61 0.63 -0.19 7.23
C LEU A 61 1.12 -0.67 8.59
N ASP A 62 0.71 0.00 9.69
CA ASP A 62 1.01 -0.43 11.06
C ASP A 62 0.28 -1.74 11.45
N ARG A 63 -0.76 -2.14 10.69
CA ARG A 63 -1.62 -3.29 11.03
C ARG A 63 -1.70 -4.38 9.96
N ILE A 64 -1.30 -4.10 8.73
CA ILE A 64 -1.36 -5.08 7.65
C ILE A 64 -0.45 -6.27 7.94
N SER A 65 -0.93 -7.48 7.68
CA SER A 65 -0.16 -8.70 7.90
C SER A 65 1.09 -8.75 7.02
N VAL A 66 2.24 -9.07 7.63
CA VAL A 66 3.49 -9.32 6.90
C VAL A 66 3.54 -10.78 6.47
N SER A 67 3.21 -11.02 5.20
CA SER A 67 3.21 -12.36 4.62
C SER A 67 4.59 -12.75 4.07
N VAL A 68 5.05 -13.95 4.44
CA VAL A 68 6.30 -14.56 3.96
C VAL A 68 6.07 -16.02 3.59
N SER A 69 6.87 -16.53 2.67
CA SER A 69 6.85 -17.93 2.24
C SER A 69 8.23 -18.59 2.44
N PRO A 70 8.31 -19.92 2.66
CA PRO A 70 9.58 -20.60 2.93
C PRO A 70 10.67 -20.42 1.86
N ASN A 71 10.29 -20.12 0.62
CA ASN A 71 11.23 -19.95 -0.49
C ASN A 71 11.55 -18.48 -0.83
N ASP A 72 11.09 -17.51 -0.02
CA ASP A 72 11.37 -16.10 -0.26
C ASP A 72 12.85 -15.77 -0.05
N VAL A 73 13.44 -15.10 -1.04
CA VAL A 73 14.75 -14.42 -0.91
C VAL A 73 14.55 -12.92 -0.75
N LEU A 74 13.51 -12.38 -1.38
CA LEU A 74 13.02 -11.02 -1.19
C LEU A 74 11.62 -11.14 -0.58
N VAL A 75 11.42 -10.51 0.58
CA VAL A 75 10.14 -10.47 1.30
C VAL A 75 9.29 -9.27 0.86
N GLY A 76 8.03 -9.24 1.29
CA GLY A 76 7.08 -8.19 0.94
C GLY A 76 5.90 -8.68 0.11
N ARG A 77 5.34 -9.84 0.47
CA ARG A 77 4.11 -10.33 -0.14
C ARG A 77 2.91 -9.60 0.43
N ILE A 78 1.84 -9.54 -0.35
CA ILE A 78 0.54 -9.06 0.10
C ILE A 78 -0.33 -10.29 0.39
N ALA A 79 -1.05 -10.29 1.51
CA ALA A 79 -2.00 -11.34 1.83
C ALA A 79 -3.19 -11.29 0.86
N GLU A 80 -3.50 -12.43 0.25
CA GLU A 80 -4.54 -12.55 -0.75
C GLU A 80 -5.39 -13.78 -0.47
N GLU A 81 -6.70 -13.64 -0.66
CA GLU A 81 -7.68 -14.70 -0.44
C GLU A 81 -8.73 -14.69 -1.56
N VAL A 82 -9.29 -15.86 -1.88
CA VAL A 82 -10.50 -15.94 -2.71
C VAL A 82 -11.68 -15.65 -1.79
N PRO A 83 -12.47 -14.60 -2.05
CA PRO A 83 -13.57 -14.22 -1.18
C PRO A 83 -14.62 -15.33 -1.13
N ASP A 84 -15.08 -15.66 0.09
CA ASP A 84 -16.32 -16.41 0.28
C ASP A 84 -17.54 -15.47 0.12
N ALA A 85 -18.74 -15.98 0.36
CA ALA A 85 -19.96 -15.18 0.26
C ALA A 85 -19.97 -13.96 1.19
N THR A 86 -19.37 -14.07 2.37
CA THR A 86 -19.27 -12.95 3.32
C THR A 86 -18.22 -11.93 2.88
N GLY A 87 -17.07 -12.39 2.40
CA GLY A 87 -16.02 -11.56 1.84
C GLY A 87 -16.48 -10.78 0.61
N GLU A 88 -17.22 -11.43 -0.30
CA GLU A 88 -17.80 -10.79 -1.48
C GLU A 88 -18.83 -9.74 -1.10
N ALA A 89 -19.73 -10.05 -0.16
CA ALA A 89 -20.72 -9.08 0.34
C ALA A 89 -20.03 -7.85 0.95
N PHE A 90 -18.96 -8.05 1.73
CA PHE A 90 -18.16 -6.97 2.29
C PHE A 90 -17.48 -6.12 1.22
N PHE A 91 -16.91 -6.74 0.19
CA PHE A 91 -16.29 -6.05 -0.94
C PHE A 91 -17.31 -5.15 -1.66
N GLN A 92 -18.48 -5.70 -2.01
CA GLN A 92 -19.53 -4.98 -2.72
C GLN A 92 -20.10 -3.81 -1.91
N GLU A 93 -20.30 -4.01 -0.60
CA GLU A 93 -20.72 -2.93 0.31
C GLU A 93 -19.70 -1.78 0.35
N THR A 94 -18.41 -2.13 0.46
CA THR A 94 -17.33 -1.16 0.55
C THR A 94 -17.19 -0.34 -0.74
N VAL A 95 -17.20 -1.01 -1.89
CA VAL A 95 -17.16 -0.34 -3.21
C VAL A 95 -18.36 0.59 -3.39
N LYS A 96 -19.56 0.16 -2.98
CA LYS A 96 -20.75 1.02 -2.99
C LYS A 96 -20.57 2.25 -2.10
N GLY A 97 -20.02 2.08 -0.89
CA GLY A 97 -19.69 3.17 0.04
C GLY A 97 -18.73 4.19 -0.56
N TRP A 98 -17.76 3.73 -1.36
CA TRP A 98 -16.82 4.58 -2.11
C TRP A 98 -17.31 4.98 -3.51
N LYS A 99 -18.64 4.99 -3.72
CA LYS A 99 -19.29 5.46 -4.95
C LYS A 99 -18.81 4.70 -6.20
N GLY A 100 -18.62 3.40 -6.07
CA GLY A 100 -18.20 2.51 -7.15
C GLY A 100 -16.68 2.40 -7.32
N ARG A 101 -15.87 3.02 -6.44
CA ARG A 101 -14.40 2.89 -6.46
C ARG A 101 -13.94 1.75 -5.53
N GLY A 102 -12.84 1.11 -5.90
CA GLY A 102 -12.14 0.14 -5.03
C GLY A 102 -11.25 0.76 -3.95
N ILE A 103 -11.24 2.10 -3.84
CA ILE A 103 -10.45 2.89 -2.88
C ILE A 103 -11.21 4.14 -2.45
N PRO A 104 -10.96 4.69 -1.25
CA PRO A 104 -11.61 5.91 -0.79
C PRO A 104 -11.16 7.15 -1.57
N LEU A 105 -11.94 8.23 -1.47
CA LEU A 105 -11.72 9.44 -2.28
C LEU A 105 -10.36 10.12 -2.05
N TRP A 106 -9.83 10.03 -0.83
CA TRP A 106 -8.55 10.63 -0.47
C TRP A 106 -7.32 9.87 -0.95
N MET A 107 -7.50 8.64 -1.44
CA MET A 107 -6.44 7.85 -2.07
C MET A 107 -6.56 8.01 -3.59
N PRO A 108 -5.80 8.94 -4.20
CA PRO A 108 -5.71 9.01 -5.65
C PRO A 108 -4.96 7.78 -6.17
N ASP A 109 -5.37 7.30 -7.33
CA ASP A 109 -4.68 6.25 -8.07
C ASP A 109 -4.43 6.78 -9.49
N SER A 110 -3.27 7.39 -9.69
CA SER A 110 -2.80 7.88 -10.99
C SER A 110 -2.02 6.81 -11.76
N GLY A 111 -1.32 5.93 -11.03
CA GLY A 111 -0.26 5.11 -11.61
C GLY A 111 0.74 5.94 -12.43
N HIS A 112 1.56 5.27 -13.25
CA HIS A 112 2.42 5.92 -14.25
C HIS A 112 3.44 6.95 -13.71
N GLU A 113 4.11 6.61 -12.61
CA GLU A 113 5.14 7.45 -12.00
C GLU A 113 6.53 6.81 -12.10
N CYS A 114 7.56 7.64 -12.25
CA CYS A 114 8.95 7.22 -12.08
C CYS A 114 9.44 7.76 -10.73
N PHE A 115 9.61 6.87 -9.75
CA PHE A 115 10.05 7.27 -8.41
C PHE A 115 11.53 7.67 -8.40
N ALA A 116 11.86 8.63 -7.54
CA ALA A 116 13.23 9.07 -7.31
C ALA A 116 14.03 8.04 -6.48
N TRP A 117 14.22 6.84 -7.02
CA TRP A 117 14.86 5.70 -6.34
C TRP A 117 16.24 6.03 -5.81
N GLU A 118 17.05 6.78 -6.57
CA GLU A 118 18.37 7.24 -6.11
C GLU A 118 18.30 8.02 -4.80
N ARG A 119 17.25 8.84 -4.63
CA ARG A 119 17.04 9.61 -3.42
C ARG A 119 16.65 8.71 -2.25
N VAL A 120 15.79 7.72 -2.49
CA VAL A 120 15.41 6.72 -1.48
C VAL A 120 16.63 5.90 -1.06
N LEU A 121 17.44 5.44 -2.00
CA LEU A 121 18.65 4.67 -1.72
C LEU A 121 19.72 5.48 -0.98
N LYS A 122 19.83 6.78 -1.28
CA LYS A 122 20.82 7.68 -0.65
C LYS A 122 20.43 8.11 0.76
N LEU A 123 19.15 8.42 0.98
CA LEU A 123 18.68 9.02 2.23
C LEU A 123 17.99 8.01 3.17
N GLY A 124 17.50 6.91 2.63
CA GLY A 124 16.54 6.05 3.33
C GLY A 124 15.22 6.76 3.63
N LEU A 125 14.27 6.03 4.21
CA LEU A 125 13.02 6.62 4.70
C LEU A 125 13.25 7.66 5.81
N PRO A 126 14.14 7.44 6.80
CA PRO A 126 14.41 8.45 7.83
C PRO A 126 14.97 9.76 7.26
N GLY A 127 15.87 9.70 6.28
CA GLY A 127 16.42 10.91 5.67
C GLY A 127 15.40 11.69 4.83
N LEU A 128 14.39 11.00 4.26
CA LEU A 128 13.25 11.63 3.60
C LEU A 128 12.28 12.26 4.60
N GLU A 129 12.01 11.59 5.72
CA GLU A 129 11.23 12.12 6.85
C GLU A 129 11.85 13.41 7.40
N ASP A 130 13.15 13.38 7.70
CA ASP A 130 13.91 14.52 8.17
C ASP A 130 13.87 15.68 7.19
N PHE A 131 14.01 15.39 5.89
CA PHE A 131 13.92 16.40 4.85
C PHE A 131 12.54 17.09 4.85
N ALA A 132 11.46 16.31 4.88
CA ALA A 132 10.10 16.85 4.89
C ALA A 132 9.83 17.67 6.16
N SER A 133 10.28 17.20 7.33
CA SER A 133 10.15 17.88 8.61
C SER A 133 10.89 19.22 8.66
N ARG A 134 12.12 19.28 8.12
CA ARG A 134 12.88 20.53 8.00
C ARG A 134 12.20 21.50 7.05
N GLU A 135 11.75 21.03 5.88
CA GLU A 135 11.04 21.88 4.92
C GLU A 135 9.73 22.43 5.50
N ARG A 136 9.01 21.64 6.29
CA ARG A 136 7.78 22.09 6.97
C ARG A 136 8.08 23.23 7.92
N THR A 137 9.10 23.07 8.76
CA THR A 137 9.51 24.08 9.74
C THR A 137 9.95 25.36 9.04
N ARG A 138 10.84 25.26 8.05
CA ARG A 138 11.35 26.39 7.27
C ARG A 138 10.23 27.17 6.58
N ARG A 139 9.22 26.48 6.03
CA ARG A 139 8.09 27.14 5.35
C ARG A 139 7.07 27.72 6.31
N ALA A 140 6.86 27.11 7.47
CA ALA A 140 6.02 27.68 8.52
C ALA A 140 6.62 29.01 9.02
N GLU A 141 7.93 29.06 9.25
CA GLU A 141 8.65 30.29 9.63
C GLU A 141 8.59 31.37 8.54
N ALA A 142 8.49 30.96 7.27
CA ALA A 142 8.32 31.86 6.13
C ALA A 142 6.87 32.34 5.91
N GLY A 143 5.91 31.87 6.71
CA GLY A 143 4.49 32.26 6.59
C GLY A 143 3.75 31.61 5.42
N GLU A 144 4.19 30.43 4.97
CA GLU A 144 3.54 29.68 3.90
C GLU A 144 2.11 29.23 4.31
N SER A 145 1.27 28.93 3.31
CA SER A 145 -0.12 28.52 3.55
C SER A 145 -0.25 27.22 4.34
N GLN A 146 -1.34 27.09 5.11
CA GLN A 146 -1.66 25.86 5.85
C GLN A 146 -1.73 24.64 4.92
N ALA A 147 -2.27 24.80 3.70
CA ALA A 147 -2.36 23.71 2.73
C ALA A 147 -0.97 23.13 2.37
N THR A 148 0.04 24.00 2.24
CA THR A 148 1.43 23.57 1.98
C THR A 148 2.03 22.87 3.20
N LEU A 149 1.73 23.35 4.41
CA LEU A 149 2.18 22.72 5.65
C LEU A 149 1.52 21.37 5.88
N ASP A 150 0.24 21.22 5.54
CA ASP A 150 -0.51 19.97 5.60
C ASP A 150 0.06 18.95 4.63
N TRP A 151 0.44 19.37 3.41
CA TRP A 151 1.11 18.50 2.45
C TRP A 151 2.42 17.93 3.00
N LEU A 152 3.27 18.77 3.59
CA LEU A 152 4.53 18.32 4.20
C LEU A 152 4.29 17.44 5.44
N SER A 153 3.27 17.75 6.24
CA SER A 153 2.89 16.95 7.41
C SER A 153 2.41 15.56 6.99
N GLY A 154 1.58 15.48 5.94
CA GLY A 154 1.17 14.21 5.34
C GLY A 154 2.34 13.40 4.81
N ALA A 155 3.31 14.06 4.16
CA ALA A 155 4.53 13.39 3.68
C ALA A 155 5.39 12.83 4.83
N VAL A 156 5.58 13.60 5.92
CA VAL A 156 6.27 13.10 7.13
C VAL A 156 5.57 11.84 7.64
N ARG A 157 4.24 11.89 7.78
CA ARG A 157 3.46 10.76 8.29
C ARG A 157 3.54 9.54 7.39
N LEU A 158 3.56 9.74 6.07
CA LEU A 158 3.76 8.68 5.08
C LEU A 158 5.12 7.98 5.25
N TYR A 159 6.20 8.74 5.41
CA TYR A 159 7.53 8.14 5.64
C TYR A 159 7.58 7.36 6.95
N GLN A 160 6.90 7.84 8.00
CA GLN A 160 6.76 7.12 9.26
C GLN A 160 5.94 5.83 9.13
N ALA A 161 4.99 5.77 8.19
CA ALA A 161 4.17 4.58 7.95
C ALA A 161 4.94 3.48 7.21
N LEU A 162 5.97 3.84 6.44
CA LEU A 162 6.75 2.91 5.62
C LEU A 162 7.95 2.28 6.36
N ARG A 163 8.23 2.71 7.58
CA ARG A 163 9.42 2.32 8.35
C ARG A 163 9.25 1.03 9.14
#